data_AF-A0A6A3BDB3-F1
#
_entry.id   AF-A0A6A3BDB3-F1
#
_cell.length_a   1.000
_cell.length_b   1.000
_cell.length_c   1.000
_cell.angle_alpha   90.00
_cell.angle_beta   90.00
_cell.angle_gamma   90.00
#
_symmetry.space_group_name_H-M   'P 1'
#
loop_
_entity.id
_entity.type
_entity.pdbx_description
1 polymer ?
#
loop_
_entity_poly.entity_id
_entity_poly.type
_entity_poly.pdbx_seq_one_letter_code
_entity_poly.pdbx_strand_id
1 'polypeptide(L)'
;MEANKEEALNVKEIAEKRFCERDFAGAKTYALKAKSLHPGLEGISQMVSTFEVHAASEVKCSGETNYYSILGLKPTADRDAVKKQYRKLAVLLYPDKNKS
;
A
#
# COMPACT_ATOMS: atom_id res chain seq x y z
N MET A 1 2.80 -27.73 4.43
CA MET A 1 1.97 -26.50 4.35
C MET A 1 2.66 -25.27 4.96
N GLU A 2 3.95 -25.34 5.33
CA GLU A 2 4.74 -24.20 5.85
C GLU A 2 5.50 -23.42 4.77
N ALA A 3 5.78 -24.05 3.62
CA ALA A 3 6.52 -23.43 2.52
C ALA A 3 5.89 -22.12 2.01
N ASN A 4 4.56 -22.05 1.90
CA ASN A 4 3.88 -20.84 1.44
C ASN A 4 3.97 -19.68 2.45
N LYS A 5 4.16 -19.97 3.75
CA LYS A 5 4.30 -18.94 4.78
C LYS A 5 5.70 -18.33 4.77
N GLU A 6 6.72 -19.16 4.65
CA GLU A 6 8.11 -18.73 4.55
C GLU A 6 8.37 -17.98 3.25
N GLU A 7 7.78 -18.44 2.14
CA GLU A 7 7.83 -17.73 0.86
C GLU A 7 7.12 -16.37 0.94
N ALA A 8 5.96 -16.29 1.62
CA ALA A 8 5.27 -15.02 1.84
C ALA A 8 6.09 -14.02 2.68
N LEU A 9 6.84 -14.50 3.68
CA LEU A 9 7.75 -13.67 4.49
C LEU A 9 8.92 -13.14 3.66
N ASN A 10 9.56 -14.00 2.86
CA ASN A 10 10.66 -13.60 1.99
C ASN A 10 10.19 -12.55 0.95
N VAL A 11 9.02 -12.77 0.34
CA VAL A 11 8.43 -11.81 -0.60
C VAL A 11 8.09 -10.48 0.08
N LYS A 12 7.63 -10.51 1.35
CA LYS A 12 7.39 -9.30 2.15
C LYS A 12 8.69 -8.51 2.37
N GLU A 13 9.77 -9.18 2.75
CA GLU A 13 11.08 -8.56 2.99
C GLU A 13 11.66 -7.93 1.71
N ILE A 14 11.50 -8.60 0.56
CA ILE A 14 11.87 -8.03 -0.74
C ILE A 14 11.05 -6.78 -1.04
N ALA A 15 9.76 -6.76 -0.68
CA ALA A 15 8.89 -5.62 -0.87
C ALA A 15 9.34 -4.41 -0.02
N GLU A 16 9.74 -4.66 1.23
CA GLU A 16 10.31 -3.63 2.14
C GLU A 16 11.64 -3.09 1.60
N LYS A 17 12.53 -3.95 1.12
CA LYS A 17 13.80 -3.53 0.51
C LYS A 17 13.58 -2.62 -0.70
N ARG A 18 12.68 -3.01 -1.61
CA ARG A 18 12.33 -2.18 -2.79
C ARG A 18 11.68 -0.86 -2.41
N PHE A 19 10.89 -0.85 -1.33
CA PHE A 19 10.33 0.38 -0.79
C PHE A 19 11.43 1.35 -0.31
N CYS A 20 12.45 0.85 0.38
CA CYS A 20 13.63 1.63 0.76
C CYS A 20 14.43 2.14 -0.46
N GLU A 21 14.46 1.37 -1.54
CA GLU A 21 15.07 1.75 -2.83
C GLU A 21 14.22 2.76 -3.63
N ARG A 22 13.08 3.22 -3.09
CA ARG A 22 12.08 4.09 -3.75
C ARG A 22 11.42 3.47 -4.99
N ASP A 23 11.56 2.17 -5.19
CA ASP A 23 10.82 1.42 -6.21
C ASP A 23 9.43 1.04 -5.68
N PHE A 24 8.53 2.02 -5.61
CA PHE A 24 7.18 1.80 -5.07
C PHE A 24 6.31 0.89 -5.97
N ALA A 25 6.53 0.92 -7.29
CA ALA A 25 5.85 0.05 -8.24
C ALA A 25 6.25 -1.42 -8.01
N GLY A 26 7.55 -1.68 -7.90
CA GLY A 26 8.08 -2.98 -7.52
C GLY A 26 7.56 -3.40 -6.16
N ALA A 27 7.76 -2.58 -5.12
CA ALA A 27 7.30 -2.87 -3.76
C ALA A 27 5.81 -3.28 -3.71
N LYS A 28 4.94 -2.58 -4.44
CA LYS A 28 3.51 -2.94 -4.57
C LYS A 28 3.30 -4.33 -5.16
N THR A 29 3.97 -4.67 -6.26
CA THR A 29 3.79 -5.98 -6.90
C THR A 29 4.21 -7.14 -5.99
N TYR A 30 5.32 -6.99 -5.27
CA TYR A 30 5.78 -7.99 -4.30
C TYR A 30 4.83 -8.07 -3.09
N ALA A 31 4.35 -6.93 -2.56
CA ALA A 31 3.38 -6.93 -1.48
C ALA A 31 2.06 -7.64 -1.84
N LEU A 32 1.57 -7.44 -3.07
CA LEU A 32 0.40 -8.17 -3.58
C LEU A 32 0.66 -9.67 -3.74
N LYS A 33 1.87 -10.04 -4.19
CA LYS A 33 2.28 -11.44 -4.28
C LYS A 33 2.31 -12.11 -2.90
N ALA A 34 2.93 -11.47 -1.90
CA ALA A 34 2.92 -11.96 -0.52
C ALA A 34 1.50 -12.11 0.05
N LYS A 35 0.60 -11.15 -0.25
CA LYS A 35 -0.82 -11.25 0.13
C LYS A 35 -1.54 -12.43 -0.54
N SER A 36 -1.22 -12.74 -1.80
CA SER A 36 -1.82 -13.89 -2.50
C SER A 36 -1.35 -15.23 -1.94
N LEU A 37 -0.08 -15.31 -1.49
CA LEU A 37 0.50 -16.50 -0.88
C LEU A 37 -0.04 -16.73 0.53
N HIS A 38 -0.15 -15.66 1.33
CA HIS A 38 -0.67 -15.74 2.68
C HIS A 38 -1.52 -14.49 3.04
N PRO A 39 -2.85 -14.53 2.82
CA PRO A 39 -3.74 -13.41 3.10
C PRO A 39 -3.79 -13.02 4.59
N GLY A 40 -3.45 -13.95 5.48
CA GLY A 40 -3.41 -13.76 6.93
C GLY A 40 -2.07 -13.23 7.47
N LEU A 41 -1.12 -12.87 6.60
CA LEU A 41 0.17 -12.35 7.02
C LEU A 41 0.00 -11.01 7.72
N GLU A 42 0.53 -10.89 8.93
CA GLU A 42 0.39 -9.68 9.74
C GLU A 42 0.98 -8.46 9.03
N GLY A 43 0.19 -7.38 8.98
CA GLY A 43 0.58 -6.12 8.35
C GLY A 43 0.58 -6.11 6.82
N ILE A 44 0.33 -7.22 6.11
CA ILE A 44 0.45 -7.24 4.63
C ILE A 44 -0.56 -6.32 3.94
N SER A 45 -1.79 -6.24 4.47
CA SER A 45 -2.80 -5.34 3.93
C SER A 45 -2.46 -3.87 4.17
N GLN A 46 -1.83 -3.55 5.30
CA GLN A 46 -1.31 -2.21 5.58
C GLN A 46 -0.18 -1.84 4.61
N MET A 47 0.78 -2.75 4.44
CA MET A 47 1.93 -2.57 3.56
C MET A 47 1.53 -2.29 2.11
N VAL A 48 0.57 -3.06 1.56
CA VAL A 48 0.02 -2.82 0.22
C VAL A 48 -0.58 -1.41 0.11
N SER A 49 -1.41 -0.99 1.08
CA SER A 49 -2.02 0.34 1.03
C SER A 49 -1.00 1.47 1.17
N THR A 50 0.00 1.32 2.03
CA THR A 50 1.09 2.30 2.16
C THR A 50 1.84 2.43 0.83
N PHE A 51 2.19 1.31 0.18
CA PHE A 51 2.89 1.33 -1.09
C PHE A 51 2.03 1.91 -2.22
N GLU A 52 0.72 1.68 -2.21
CA GLU A 52 -0.22 2.31 -3.16
C GLU A 52 -0.27 3.82 -2.99
N VAL A 53 -0.33 4.31 -1.76
CA VAL A 53 -0.31 5.76 -1.46
C VAL A 53 1.00 6.38 -1.92
N HIS A 54 2.14 5.74 -1.63
CA HIS A 54 3.45 6.24 -2.07
C HIS A 54 3.62 6.21 -3.58
N ALA A 55 3.24 5.11 -4.25
CA ALA A 55 3.28 5.01 -5.70
C ALA A 55 2.39 6.08 -6.36
N ALA A 56 1.20 6.32 -5.83
CA ALA A 56 0.31 7.37 -6.31
C ALA A 56 0.86 8.78 -6.05
N SER A 57 1.63 8.97 -4.98
CA SER A 57 2.28 10.24 -4.67
C SER A 57 3.47 10.57 -5.60
N GLU A 58 4.15 9.55 -6.14
CA GLU A 58 5.22 9.73 -7.13
C GLU A 58 4.69 10.05 -8.52
N VAL A 59 3.48 9.61 -8.87
CA VAL A 59 2.79 9.99 -10.11
C VAL A 59 2.31 11.44 -10.00
N LYS A 60 3.23 12.38 -10.18
CA LYS A 60 2.95 13.80 -10.37
C LYS A 60 2.53 14.02 -11.82
N CYS A 61 1.24 14.23 -12.05
CA CYS A 61 0.79 14.75 -13.34
C CYS A 61 1.02 16.26 -13.35
N SER A 62 1.87 16.75 -14.25
CA SER A 62 2.07 18.18 -14.49
C SER A 62 2.53 19.01 -13.28
N GLY A 63 3.34 18.43 -12.39
CA GLY A 63 3.91 19.14 -11.24
C GLY A 63 2.99 19.25 -10.02
N GLU A 64 1.71 18.88 -10.15
CA GLU A 64 0.75 18.86 -9.05
C GLU A 64 0.50 17.43 -8.56
N THR A 65 0.39 17.30 -7.25
CA THR A 65 0.06 16.02 -6.61
C THR A 65 -1.43 15.74 -6.81
N ASN A 66 -1.77 14.67 -7.52
CA ASN A 66 -3.17 14.28 -7.68
C ASN A 66 -3.69 13.65 -6.38
N TYR A 67 -4.35 14.47 -5.55
CA TYR A 67 -4.92 14.04 -4.26
C TYR A 67 -5.95 12.91 -4.40
N TYR A 68 -6.66 12.83 -5.53
CA TYR A 68 -7.58 11.71 -5.80
C TYR A 68 -6.80 10.41 -6.01
N SER A 69 -5.70 10.45 -6.77
CA SER A 69 -4.82 9.30 -6.93
C SER A 69 -4.24 8.82 -5.61
N ILE A 70 -3.83 9.73 -4.72
CA ILE A 70 -3.34 9.40 -3.37
C ILE A 70 -4.40 8.67 -2.55
N LEU A 71 -5.66 9.11 -2.64
CA LEU A 71 -6.75 8.43 -1.97
C LEU A 71 -7.14 7.11 -2.67
N GLY A 72 -6.60 6.81 -3.85
CA GLY A 72 -7.00 5.67 -4.69
C GLY A 72 -8.38 5.87 -5.33
N LEU A 73 -8.80 7.12 -5.52
CA LEU A 73 -10.08 7.51 -6.08
C LEU A 73 -9.94 8.07 -7.50
N LYS A 74 -11.01 7.91 -8.27
CA LYS A 74 -11.12 8.56 -9.59
C LYS A 74 -11.36 10.07 -9.41
N PRO A 75 -10.96 10.91 -10.37
CA PRO A 75 -11.28 12.35 -10.35
C PRO A 75 -12.79 12.64 -10.34
N THR A 76 -13.61 11.66 -10.73
CA THR A 76 -15.08 11.72 -10.72
C THR A 76 -15.69 11.22 -9.41
N ALA A 77 -14.89 10.94 -8.38
CA ALA A 77 -15.37 10.41 -7.12
C ALA A 77 -16.17 11.48 -6.34
N ASP A 78 -17.31 11.05 -5.82
CA ASP A 78 -18.18 11.92 -5.03
C ASP A 78 -17.61 12.22 -3.64
N ARG A 79 -18.06 13.30 -3.02
CA ARG A 79 -17.56 13.79 -1.73
C ARG A 79 -17.67 12.74 -0.62
N ASP A 80 -18.73 11.92 -0.64
CA ASP A 80 -18.90 10.82 0.31
C ASP A 80 -17.88 9.69 0.10
N ALA A 81 -17.51 9.39 -1.15
CA ALA A 81 -16.46 8.42 -1.44
C ALA A 81 -15.10 8.90 -0.93
N VAL A 82 -14.79 10.18 -1.09
CA VAL A 82 -13.60 10.83 -0.53
C VAL A 82 -13.57 10.70 1.00
N LYS A 83 -14.67 11.05 1.67
CA LYS A 83 -14.76 11.00 3.14
C LYS A 83 -14.63 9.57 3.68
N LYS A 84 -15.24 8.60 3.01
CA LYS A 84 -15.16 7.17 3.38
C LYS A 84 -13.75 6.65 3.26
N GLN A 85 -13.08 6.96 2.15
CA GLN A 85 -11.72 6.51 1.87
C GLN A 85 -10.70 7.18 2.80
N TYR A 86 -10.86 8.47 3.09
CA TYR A 86 -10.05 9.18 4.09
C TYR A 86 -10.15 8.53 5.46
N ARG A 87 -11.36 8.25 5.96
CA ARG A 87 -11.56 7.56 7.26
C ARG A 87 -10.90 6.19 7.28
N LYS A 88 -11.01 5.44 6.18
CA LYS A 88 -10.39 4.12 6.05
C LYS A 88 -8.86 4.21 6.13
N LEU A 89 -8.25 5.13 5.38
CA LEU A 89 -6.81 5.36 5.41
C LEU A 89 -6.32 5.86 6.76
N ALA A 90 -7.06 6.77 7.41
CA ALA A 90 -6.71 7.28 8.73
C ALA A 90 -6.68 6.19 9.81
N VAL A 91 -7.58 5.20 9.75
CA VAL A 91 -7.56 4.04 10.65
C VAL A 91 -6.43 3.07 10.31
N LEU A 92 -6.14 2.90 9.02
CA LEU A 92 -5.14 1.95 8.54
C LEU A 92 -3.70 2.43 8.77
N LEU A 93 -3.48 3.73 8.60
CA LEU A 93 -2.21 4.44 8.79
C LEU A 93 -2.07 5.03 10.20
N TYR A 94 -2.95 4.65 11.14
CA TYR A 94 -2.91 5.18 12.49
C TYR A 94 -1.57 4.82 13.14
N PRO A 95 -0.82 5.80 13.69
CA PRO A 95 0.55 5.60 14.16
C PRO A 95 0.67 4.55 15.28
N ASP A 96 -0.40 4.35 16.04
CA ASP A 96 -0.45 3.34 17.11
C ASP A 96 -0.45 1.89 16.57
N LYS A 97 -0.87 1.70 15.31
CA LYS A 97 -0.86 0.41 14.60
C LYS A 97 0.22 0.29 13.52
N ASN A 98 0.80 1.42 13.10
CA ASN A 98 1.99 1.51 12.26
C ASN A 98 3.15 1.98 13.14
N LYS A 99 3.56 1.14 14.11
CA LYS A 99 4.87 1.33 14.72
C LYS A 99 5.90 0.93 13.68
N SER A 100 6.52 1.95 13.09
CA SER A 100 7.81 1.81 12.41
C SER A 100 8.87 1.27 13.38
#